data_AF-A0A2G5TVG5-F1
#
_entry.id   AF-A0A2G5TVG5-F1
#
_cell.length_a   1.000
_cell.length_b   1.000
_cell.length_c   1.000
_cell.angle_alpha   90.00
_cell.angle_beta   90.00
_cell.angle_gamma   90.00
#
_symmetry.space_group_name_H-M   'P 1'
#
loop_
_entity.id
_entity.type
_entity.pdbx_description
1 polymer ?
#
loop_
_entity_poly.entity_id
_entity_poly.type
_entity_poly.pdbx_seq_one_letter_code
_entity_poly.pdbx_strand_id
1 'polypeptide(L)'
;MIRNILLLSAALVAVSAMFRPVQNCNNEQCPPGYHKFTSRSNGPWCVKVFTGNMTWWEAERECRCTTKGAHLSGIENMEELRWLEQEAQSKLEDTVKNGAIWIGAYRRKECPSGQESTNSLCQEEKLFQFTDQNTCKTTIFQNWEANQPTNKAGDDCGVILISTEESGANSDASGKTAAKNCLETTGSSPIMSAAGFICGVKPTPGGNNYGGGNSGYGGGNGGYGGGDDMIMIGAARPQ
;
A
#
# COMPACT_ATOMS: atom_id res chain seq x y z
N MET A 1 16.38 -45.57 42.26
CA MET A 1 15.27 -44.66 41.91
C MET A 1 15.84 -43.39 41.30
N ILE A 2 15.33 -43.03 40.11
CA ILE A 2 15.35 -41.68 39.50
C ILE A 2 16.73 -41.12 39.14
N ARG A 3 17.29 -41.56 38.01
CA ARG A 3 18.30 -40.84 37.20
C ARG A 3 18.55 -41.70 35.97
N ASN A 4 17.87 -41.40 34.86
CA ASN A 4 18.21 -41.81 33.47
C ASN A 4 17.06 -41.61 32.44
N ILE A 5 15.94 -40.99 32.82
CA ILE A 5 14.83 -40.69 31.90
C ILE A 5 14.91 -39.21 31.47
N LEU A 6 15.96 -38.80 30.76
CA LEU A 6 16.03 -37.42 30.22
C LEU A 6 16.72 -37.32 28.84
N LEU A 7 17.13 -38.44 28.23
CA LEU A 7 17.82 -38.42 26.93
C LEU A 7 17.01 -38.99 25.76
N LEU A 8 15.82 -39.56 26.01
CA LEU A 8 14.96 -40.08 24.93
C LEU A 8 13.88 -39.11 24.43
N SER A 9 13.66 -37.98 25.12
CA SER A 9 12.63 -36.99 24.75
C SER A 9 13.08 -35.99 23.69
N ALA A 10 14.37 -35.92 23.33
CA ALA A 10 14.88 -34.98 22.32
C ALA A 10 14.76 -35.49 20.88
N ALA A 11 14.61 -36.80 20.65
CA ALA A 11 14.57 -37.37 19.30
C ALA A 11 13.17 -37.37 18.64
N LEU A 12 12.09 -37.26 19.43
CA LEU A 12 10.71 -37.31 18.92
C LEU A 12 10.14 -35.95 18.49
N VAL A 13 10.75 -34.84 18.89
CA VAL A 13 10.30 -33.49 18.45
C VAL A 13 10.82 -33.13 17.05
N ALA A 14 11.94 -33.73 16.62
CA ALA A 14 12.54 -33.41 15.32
C ALA A 14 11.82 -34.05 14.11
N VAL A 15 11.13 -35.18 14.29
CA VAL A 15 10.47 -35.88 13.16
C VAL A 15 9.11 -35.25 12.81
N SER A 16 8.45 -34.62 13.77
CA SER A 16 7.16 -33.95 13.55
C SER A 16 7.28 -32.64 12.76
N ALA A 17 8.47 -32.08 12.65
CA ALA A 17 8.72 -30.84 11.91
C ALA A 17 8.93 -31.05 10.40
N MET A 18 9.21 -32.30 9.96
CA MET A 18 9.50 -32.60 8.56
C MET A 18 8.25 -32.99 7.73
N PHE A 19 7.11 -33.18 8.39
CA PHE A 19 5.82 -33.38 7.72
C PHE A 19 4.91 -32.16 7.91
N ARG A 20 5.43 -30.96 7.61
CA ARG A 20 4.50 -29.91 7.20
C ARG A 20 3.97 -30.33 5.82
N PRO A 21 2.66 -30.47 5.62
CA PRO A 21 2.14 -30.69 4.27
C PRO A 21 2.73 -29.58 3.40
N VAL A 22 3.37 -29.96 2.30
CA VAL A 22 3.77 -29.02 1.25
C VAL A 22 2.48 -28.33 0.83
N GLN A 23 2.22 -27.14 1.39
CA GLN A 23 1.10 -26.34 0.95
C GLN A 23 1.32 -26.14 -0.54
N ASN A 24 0.32 -26.53 -1.33
CA ASN A 24 0.38 -26.41 -2.77
C ASN A 24 0.36 -24.90 -3.07
N CYS A 25 1.54 -24.27 -3.17
CA CYS A 25 1.72 -22.83 -3.41
C CYS A 25 1.08 -22.37 -4.73
N ASN A 26 0.60 -23.31 -5.55
CA ASN A 26 -0.13 -23.05 -6.78
C ASN A 26 -1.56 -22.52 -6.56
N ASN A 27 -2.11 -22.60 -5.33
CA ASN A 27 -3.46 -22.11 -5.00
C ASN A 27 -3.45 -20.82 -4.15
N GLU A 28 -2.41 -20.00 -4.28
CA GLU A 28 -2.35 -18.69 -3.66
C GLU A 28 -3.35 -17.71 -4.29
N GLN A 29 -4.37 -17.31 -3.52
CA GLN A 29 -5.45 -16.43 -3.97
C GLN A 29 -5.31 -15.03 -3.40
N CYS A 30 -5.70 -14.04 -4.21
CA CYS A 30 -5.85 -12.66 -3.76
C CYS A 30 -7.22 -12.44 -3.13
N PRO A 31 -7.36 -11.43 -2.25
CA PRO A 31 -8.67 -11.01 -1.77
C PRO A 31 -9.58 -10.58 -2.94
N PRO A 32 -10.92 -10.60 -2.76
CA PRO A 32 -11.85 -10.19 -3.81
C PRO A 32 -11.56 -8.79 -4.38
N GLY A 33 -11.46 -8.70 -5.70
CA GLY A 33 -11.21 -7.47 -6.43
C GLY A 33 -9.75 -6.98 -6.39
N TYR A 34 -8.82 -7.77 -5.85
CA TYR A 34 -7.39 -7.51 -5.98
C TYR A 34 -6.81 -8.20 -7.22
N HIS A 35 -5.92 -7.53 -7.92
CA HIS A 35 -5.15 -8.06 -9.04
C HIS A 35 -3.83 -8.67 -8.57
N LYS A 36 -3.43 -9.82 -9.12
CA LYS A 36 -2.22 -10.55 -8.72
C LYS A 36 -1.06 -10.27 -9.66
N PHE A 37 0.00 -9.65 -9.16
CA PHE A 37 1.31 -9.63 -9.81
C PHE A 37 2.15 -10.82 -9.35
N THR A 38 2.58 -11.66 -10.28
CA THR A 38 3.40 -12.85 -9.97
C THR A 38 4.89 -12.62 -10.14
N SER A 39 5.28 -11.61 -10.92
CA SER A 39 6.66 -11.40 -11.40
C SER A 39 7.43 -10.35 -10.60
N ARG A 40 7.14 -10.21 -9.30
CA ARG A 40 7.88 -9.34 -8.38
C ARG A 40 9.06 -10.08 -7.76
N SER A 41 10.09 -9.33 -7.37
CA SER A 41 11.36 -9.86 -6.86
C SER A 41 11.18 -10.57 -5.51
N ASN A 42 10.26 -10.08 -4.68
CA ASN A 42 9.91 -10.68 -3.38
C ASN A 42 8.70 -11.63 -3.44
N GLY A 43 8.41 -12.17 -4.63
CA GLY A 43 7.30 -13.08 -4.87
C GLY A 43 5.97 -12.36 -5.09
N PRO A 44 4.89 -13.13 -5.27
CA PRO A 44 3.61 -12.59 -5.71
C PRO A 44 3.00 -11.56 -4.75
N TRP A 45 2.27 -10.60 -5.32
CA TRP A 45 1.64 -9.51 -4.59
C TRP A 45 0.28 -9.18 -5.17
N CYS A 46 -0.70 -8.96 -4.31
CA CYS A 46 -2.06 -8.61 -4.68
C CYS A 46 -2.26 -7.12 -4.46
N VAL A 47 -2.75 -6.39 -5.47
CA VAL A 47 -3.02 -4.94 -5.36
C VAL A 47 -4.45 -4.58 -5.68
N LYS A 48 -4.93 -3.46 -5.15
CA LYS A 48 -6.22 -2.86 -5.51
C LYS A 48 -6.16 -1.34 -5.41
N VAL A 49 -6.72 -0.67 -6.42
CA VAL A 49 -6.90 0.79 -6.43
C VAL A 49 -8.21 1.14 -5.73
N PHE A 50 -8.15 2.08 -4.82
CA PHE A 50 -9.30 2.68 -4.15
C PHE A 50 -9.38 4.16 -4.50
N THR A 51 -10.59 4.67 -4.72
CA THR A 51 -10.84 6.10 -4.87
C THR A 51 -11.18 6.71 -3.52
N GLY A 52 -10.86 7.98 -3.34
CA GLY A 52 -11.14 8.70 -2.10
C GLY A 52 -10.17 9.84 -1.87
N ASN A 53 -10.69 10.89 -1.23
CA ASN A 53 -9.91 12.05 -0.86
C ASN A 53 -9.51 11.95 0.62
N MET A 54 -8.28 11.49 0.88
CA MET A 54 -7.75 11.31 2.22
C MET A 54 -6.24 11.53 2.28
N THR A 55 -5.71 11.73 3.47
CA THR A 55 -4.27 11.86 3.70
C THR A 55 -3.56 10.51 3.53
N TRP A 56 -2.23 10.53 3.39
CA TRP A 56 -1.44 9.31 3.23
C TRP A 56 -1.60 8.36 4.43
N TRP A 57 -1.63 8.90 5.65
CA TRP A 57 -1.80 8.11 6.88
C TRP A 57 -3.19 7.49 7.00
N GLU A 58 -4.22 8.18 6.53
CA GLU A 58 -5.58 7.65 6.48
C GLU A 58 -5.68 6.52 5.46
N ALA A 59 -5.04 6.67 4.30
CA ALA A 59 -4.98 5.63 3.28
C ALA A 59 -4.25 4.37 3.76
N GLU A 60 -3.10 4.52 4.44
CA GLU A 60 -2.40 3.40 5.08
C GLU A 60 -3.26 2.70 6.13
N ARG A 61 -4.00 3.46 6.95
CA ARG A 61 -4.94 2.92 7.92
C ARG A 61 -6.08 2.16 7.22
N GLU A 62 -6.63 2.71 6.15
CA GLU A 62 -7.73 2.12 5.39
C GLU A 62 -7.32 0.78 4.75
N CYS A 63 -6.10 0.68 4.20
CA CYS A 63 -5.57 -0.59 3.72
C CYS A 63 -5.56 -1.66 4.83
N ARG A 64 -5.04 -1.31 6.01
CA ARG A 64 -4.97 -2.23 7.16
C ARG A 64 -6.34 -2.63 7.70
N CYS A 65 -7.32 -1.71 7.66
CA CYS A 65 -8.69 -1.94 8.13
C CYS A 65 -9.50 -2.82 7.18
N THR A 66 -9.36 -2.62 5.87
CA THR A 66 -10.15 -3.31 4.85
C THR A 66 -9.62 -4.72 4.57
N THR A 67 -8.31 -4.94 4.68
CA THR A 67 -7.70 -6.23 4.38
C THR A 67 -6.58 -6.53 5.37
N LYS A 68 -6.70 -7.62 6.12
CA LYS A 68 -5.71 -8.01 7.12
C LYS A 68 -4.33 -8.20 6.47
N GLY A 69 -3.35 -7.44 6.97
CA GLY A 69 -1.97 -7.47 6.48
C GLY A 69 -1.73 -6.66 5.20
N ALA A 70 -2.73 -5.90 4.74
CA ALA A 70 -2.54 -4.96 3.66
C ALA A 70 -1.93 -3.64 4.14
N HIS A 71 -1.17 -3.03 3.24
CA HIS A 71 -0.49 -1.75 3.41
C HIS A 71 -0.67 -0.94 2.12
N LEU A 72 -0.35 0.36 2.15
CA LEU A 72 -0.13 1.07 0.89
C LEU A 72 0.96 0.36 0.09
N SER A 73 0.66 0.06 -1.17
CA SER A 73 1.54 -0.74 -2.02
C SER A 73 2.63 0.12 -2.64
N GLY A 74 3.86 -0.39 -2.68
CA GLY A 74 4.83 0.06 -3.66
C GLY A 74 4.49 -0.44 -5.06
N ILE A 75 5.26 0.02 -6.05
CA ILE A 75 5.16 -0.38 -7.45
C ILE A 75 6.55 -0.78 -7.91
N GLU A 76 6.73 -2.03 -8.35
CA GLU A 76 8.07 -2.57 -8.56
C GLU A 76 8.61 -2.33 -9.97
N ASN A 77 7.73 -2.24 -10.98
CA ASN A 77 8.14 -2.15 -12.37
C ASN A 77 7.13 -1.36 -13.23
N MET A 78 7.52 -1.07 -14.48
CA MET A 78 6.73 -0.26 -15.41
C MET A 78 5.48 -0.98 -15.95
N GLU A 79 5.45 -2.30 -15.98
CA GLU A 79 4.26 -3.06 -16.39
C GLU A 79 3.15 -2.92 -15.33
N GLU A 80 3.54 -3.09 -14.06
CA GLU A 80 2.66 -2.86 -12.92
C GLU A 80 2.16 -1.42 -12.88
N LEU A 81 3.04 -0.43 -13.09
CA LEU A 81 2.66 0.98 -13.14
C LEU A 81 1.60 1.24 -14.21
N ARG A 82 1.79 0.74 -15.44
CA ARG A 82 0.83 0.93 -16.54
C ARG A 82 -0.52 0.30 -16.24
N TRP A 83 -0.54 -0.89 -15.65
CA TRP A 83 -1.79 -1.53 -15.26
C TRP A 83 -2.51 -0.73 -14.17
N LEU A 84 -1.77 -0.27 -13.14
CA LEU A 84 -2.32 0.55 -12.07
C LEU A 84 -2.83 1.91 -12.57
N GLU A 85 -2.13 2.52 -13.52
CA GLU A 85 -2.57 3.77 -14.15
C GLU A 85 -3.90 3.58 -14.87
N GLN A 86 -4.04 2.55 -15.71
CA GLN A 86 -5.29 2.23 -16.41
C GLN A 86 -6.43 1.92 -15.45
N GLU A 87 -6.15 1.11 -14.43
CA GLU A 87 -7.13 0.78 -13.38
C GLU A 87 -7.57 2.05 -12.64
N ALA A 88 -6.65 2.94 -12.31
CA ALA A 88 -6.97 4.22 -11.66
C ALA A 88 -7.77 5.15 -12.57
N GLN A 89 -7.38 5.31 -13.84
CA GLN A 89 -8.11 6.09 -14.84
C GLN A 89 -9.57 5.62 -14.91
N SER A 90 -9.81 4.32 -15.07
CA SER A 90 -11.16 3.75 -15.16
C SER A 90 -12.02 4.04 -13.93
N LYS A 91 -11.42 4.16 -12.74
CA LYS A 91 -12.15 4.49 -11.50
C LYS A 91 -12.36 5.99 -11.30
N LEU A 92 -11.50 6.82 -11.87
CA LEU A 92 -11.57 8.28 -11.73
C LEU A 92 -12.46 8.94 -12.79
N GLU A 93 -12.62 8.34 -13.97
CA GLU A 93 -13.34 8.90 -15.13
C GLU A 93 -14.69 9.55 -14.79
N ASP A 94 -15.44 8.95 -13.85
CA ASP A 94 -16.77 9.38 -13.41
C ASP A 94 -16.76 10.42 -12.28
N THR A 95 -15.62 10.65 -11.62
CA THR A 95 -15.53 11.48 -10.40
C THR A 95 -14.63 12.71 -10.59
N VAL A 96 -13.41 12.52 -11.09
CA VAL A 96 -12.42 13.60 -11.29
C VAL A 96 -11.58 13.31 -12.53
N LYS A 97 -11.25 14.36 -13.30
CA LYS A 97 -10.42 14.21 -14.50
C LYS A 97 -8.94 14.06 -14.22
N ASN A 98 -8.49 14.54 -13.06
CA ASN A 98 -7.09 14.53 -12.67
C ASN A 98 -6.98 14.27 -11.17
N GLY A 99 -5.94 13.56 -10.75
CA GLY A 99 -5.66 13.38 -9.34
C GLY A 99 -4.39 12.60 -9.04
N ALA A 100 -4.00 12.66 -7.78
CA ALA A 100 -2.85 11.94 -7.24
C ALA A 100 -3.33 10.69 -6.50
N ILE A 101 -2.71 9.56 -6.81
CA ILE A 101 -2.97 8.29 -6.13
C ILE A 101 -1.82 8.01 -5.17
N TRP A 102 -2.13 7.87 -3.88
CA TRP A 102 -1.13 7.52 -2.87
C TRP A 102 -0.58 6.11 -3.10
N ILE A 103 0.74 6.01 -3.01
CA ILE A 103 1.48 4.75 -2.99
C ILE A 103 2.18 4.59 -1.66
N GLY A 104 2.63 3.38 -1.36
CA GLY A 104 3.36 3.04 -0.14
C GLY A 104 4.76 3.64 -0.04
N ALA A 105 5.06 4.72 -0.75
CA ALA A 105 6.35 5.37 -0.75
C ALA A 105 6.40 6.47 0.32
N TYR A 106 7.38 6.38 1.20
CA TYR A 106 7.68 7.38 2.20
C TYR A 106 9.17 7.74 2.19
N ARG A 107 9.50 9.00 2.40
CA ARG A 107 10.86 9.52 2.37
C ARG A 107 11.68 8.89 3.49
N ARG A 108 12.93 8.56 3.19
CA ARG A 108 13.84 7.99 4.18
C ARG A 108 14.08 8.94 5.34
N LYS A 109 14.17 8.40 6.55
CA LYS A 109 14.42 9.20 7.77
C LYS A 109 15.79 9.88 7.73
N GLU A 110 16.75 9.27 7.04
CA GLU A 110 18.09 9.77 6.80
C GLU A 110 18.11 10.98 5.83
N CYS A 111 16.97 11.26 5.21
CA CYS A 111 16.80 12.28 4.18
C CYS A 111 15.62 13.19 4.53
N PRO A 112 15.68 13.97 5.63
CA PRO A 112 14.56 14.83 6.01
C PRO A 112 14.26 15.87 4.93
N SER A 113 12.99 16.05 4.58
CA SER A 113 12.57 17.13 3.68
C SER A 113 12.82 18.51 4.32
N GLY A 114 13.03 19.53 3.48
CA GLY A 114 13.33 20.89 3.94
C GLY A 114 14.77 21.09 4.39
N GLN A 115 15.62 20.07 4.26
CA GLN A 115 17.05 20.14 4.55
C GLN A 115 17.86 19.57 3.39
N GLU A 116 19.01 20.18 3.12
CA GLU A 116 19.99 19.62 2.21
C GLU A 116 20.74 18.49 2.91
N SER A 117 20.86 17.34 2.24
CA SER A 117 21.59 16.18 2.76
C SER A 117 22.72 15.82 1.80
N THR A 118 23.92 15.65 2.34
CA THR A 118 25.09 15.16 1.58
C THR A 118 25.12 13.63 1.52
N ASN A 119 24.15 12.95 2.14
CA ASN A 119 24.07 11.50 2.11
C ASN A 119 23.66 11.02 0.70
N SER A 120 24.48 10.14 0.12
CA SER A 120 24.21 9.53 -1.20
C SER A 120 22.88 8.77 -1.30
N LEU A 121 22.27 8.39 -0.17
CA LEU A 121 20.92 7.79 -0.14
C LEU A 121 19.80 8.81 -0.35
N CYS A 122 20.09 10.10 -0.20
CA CYS A 122 19.13 11.19 -0.34
C CYS A 122 19.13 11.79 -1.75
N GLN A 123 19.66 11.05 -2.71
CA GLN A 123 19.74 11.44 -4.10
C GLN A 123 18.97 10.43 -4.96
N GLU A 124 18.35 10.94 -6.02
CA GLU A 124 17.72 10.16 -7.08
C GLU A 124 16.65 9.17 -6.58
N GLU A 125 16.63 7.96 -7.11
CA GLU A 125 15.63 6.92 -6.84
C GLU A 125 15.63 6.38 -5.40
N LYS A 126 16.68 6.68 -4.63
CA LYS A 126 16.88 6.13 -3.28
C LYS A 126 16.20 6.96 -2.20
N LEU A 127 15.73 8.16 -2.53
CA LEU A 127 15.17 9.13 -1.58
C LEU A 127 13.96 8.57 -0.81
N PHE A 128 13.17 7.71 -1.46
CA PHE A 128 11.99 7.08 -0.90
C PHE A 128 12.21 5.59 -0.63
N GLN A 129 11.44 5.06 0.31
CA GLN A 129 11.36 3.64 0.64
C GLN A 129 9.90 3.21 0.74
N PHE A 130 9.64 1.91 0.55
CA PHE A 130 8.28 1.38 0.58
C PHE A 130 7.88 0.85 1.95
N THR A 131 6.62 1.05 2.35
CA THR A 131 6.07 0.63 3.65
C THR A 131 5.53 -0.79 3.66
N ASP A 132 5.28 -1.38 2.49
CA ASP A 132 4.70 -2.72 2.34
C ASP A 132 5.66 -3.88 2.62
N GLN A 133 6.96 -3.59 2.80
CA GLN A 133 8.03 -4.57 3.00
C GLN A 133 8.11 -5.66 1.91
N ASN A 134 7.48 -5.42 0.75
CA ASN A 134 7.46 -6.33 -0.38
C ASN A 134 8.12 -5.70 -1.61
N THR A 135 7.91 -4.42 -1.88
CA THR A 135 8.56 -3.75 -3.01
C THR A 135 10.04 -3.49 -2.75
N CYS A 136 10.90 -4.05 -3.60
CA CYS A 136 12.36 -3.90 -3.51
C CYS A 136 12.96 -2.91 -4.51
N LYS A 137 12.29 -2.68 -5.64
CA LYS A 137 12.82 -1.84 -6.72
C LYS A 137 12.16 -0.47 -6.69
N THR A 138 12.96 0.56 -6.96
CA THR A 138 12.57 1.97 -6.97
C THR A 138 12.39 2.50 -8.39
N THR A 139 12.21 1.63 -9.39
CA THR A 139 12.22 1.97 -10.82
C THR A 139 11.18 3.04 -11.18
N ILE A 140 10.07 3.16 -10.44
CA ILE A 140 9.09 4.24 -10.65
C ILE A 140 9.66 5.64 -10.43
N PHE A 141 10.69 5.77 -9.58
CA PHE A 141 11.38 7.03 -9.31
C PHE A 141 12.43 7.36 -10.37
N GLN A 142 12.49 6.61 -11.48
CA GLN A 142 13.20 7.03 -12.70
C GLN A 142 12.34 7.96 -13.55
N ASN A 143 11.02 7.95 -13.31
CA ASN A 143 10.04 8.69 -14.10
C ASN A 143 9.30 9.70 -13.20
N TRP A 144 10.05 10.66 -12.66
CA TRP A 144 9.48 11.78 -11.92
C TRP A 144 8.77 12.75 -12.84
N GLU A 145 7.73 13.40 -12.33
CA GLU A 145 7.15 14.58 -12.99
C GLU A 145 8.13 15.75 -12.97
N ALA A 146 7.94 16.71 -13.88
CA ALA A 146 8.80 17.87 -13.98
C ALA A 146 8.96 18.57 -12.62
N ASN A 147 10.22 18.82 -12.22
CA ASN A 147 10.61 19.41 -10.93
C ASN A 147 10.28 18.56 -9.69
N GLN A 148 10.10 17.25 -9.85
CA GLN A 148 9.97 16.29 -8.76
C GLN A 148 11.25 15.43 -8.60
N PRO A 149 11.53 14.92 -7.40
CA PRO A 149 10.84 15.19 -6.15
C PRO A 149 11.20 16.59 -5.61
N THR A 150 10.23 17.25 -4.97
CA THR A 150 10.49 18.50 -4.24
C THR A 150 11.28 18.24 -2.95
N ASN A 151 11.92 19.27 -2.39
CA ASN A 151 12.50 19.24 -1.03
C ASN A 151 11.74 20.14 -0.05
N LYS A 152 10.45 20.38 -0.29
CA LYS A 152 9.61 21.19 0.62
C LYS A 152 9.33 20.38 1.88
N ALA A 153 9.43 21.03 3.04
CA ALA A 153 9.15 20.39 4.33
C ALA A 153 7.75 19.74 4.31
N GLY A 154 7.73 18.44 4.64
CA GLY A 154 6.52 17.62 4.67
C GLY A 154 6.27 16.83 3.38
N ASP A 155 6.92 17.13 2.25
CA ASP A 155 6.82 16.38 0.99
C ASP A 155 7.60 15.04 1.10
N ASP A 156 7.14 14.23 2.04
CA ASP A 156 7.72 12.97 2.48
C ASP A 156 6.93 11.76 1.97
N CYS A 157 5.83 11.96 1.23
CA CYS A 157 5.01 10.88 0.70
C CYS A 157 5.01 10.88 -0.83
N GLY A 158 5.01 9.68 -1.43
CA GLY A 158 4.97 9.51 -2.87
C GLY A 158 3.56 9.29 -3.41
N VAL A 159 3.33 9.80 -4.61
CA VAL A 159 2.11 9.57 -5.40
C VAL A 159 2.47 9.16 -6.83
N ILE A 160 1.54 8.49 -7.49
CA ILE A 160 1.48 8.47 -8.97
C ILE A 160 0.41 9.46 -9.42
N LEU A 161 0.69 10.20 -10.48
CA LEU A 161 -0.23 11.17 -11.05
C LEU A 161 -1.10 10.48 -12.10
N ILE A 162 -2.40 10.77 -12.08
CA ILE A 162 -3.37 10.20 -13.01
C ILE A 162 -4.16 11.31 -13.67
N SER A 163 -4.28 11.23 -14.99
CA SER A 163 -5.19 12.05 -15.78
C SER A 163 -6.01 11.17 -16.72
N THR A 164 -7.28 11.55 -16.90
CA THR A 164 -8.19 11.00 -17.92
C THR A 164 -8.37 11.98 -19.08
N GLU A 165 -7.57 13.05 -19.14
CA GLU A 165 -7.59 14.02 -20.23
C GLU A 165 -6.88 13.43 -21.47
N GLU A 166 -7.40 13.70 -22.66
CA GLU A 166 -6.82 13.17 -23.91
C GLU A 166 -5.53 13.89 -24.34
N SER A 167 -5.30 15.11 -23.84
CA SER A 167 -4.12 15.92 -24.14
C SER A 167 -3.90 17.03 -23.11
N GLY A 168 -2.66 17.55 -23.03
CA GLY A 168 -2.28 18.67 -22.17
C GLY A 168 -1.30 18.29 -21.06
N ALA A 169 -0.94 19.26 -20.23
CA ALA A 169 0.08 19.05 -19.20
C ALA A 169 -0.31 17.96 -18.18
N ASN A 170 -1.60 17.77 -17.89
CA ASN A 170 -2.05 16.72 -16.98
C ASN A 170 -1.93 15.33 -17.63
N SER A 171 -2.28 15.19 -18.90
CA SER A 171 -2.09 13.93 -19.63
C SER A 171 -0.61 13.58 -19.74
N ASP A 172 0.25 14.59 -19.97
CA ASP A 172 1.70 14.42 -20.04
C ASP A 172 2.32 14.04 -18.68
N ALA A 173 1.67 14.43 -17.59
CA ALA A 173 2.07 14.11 -16.22
C ALA A 173 1.54 12.74 -15.75
N SER A 174 0.53 12.18 -16.41
CA SER A 174 -0.07 10.89 -16.05
C SER A 174 0.99 9.77 -16.07
N GLY A 175 0.90 8.86 -15.11
CA GLY A 175 1.84 7.74 -14.93
C GLY A 175 3.19 8.14 -14.32
N LYS A 176 3.47 9.42 -14.10
CA LYS A 176 4.71 9.86 -13.44
C LYS A 176 4.55 9.95 -11.94
N THR A 177 5.68 9.92 -11.25
CA THR A 177 5.75 10.02 -9.79
C THR A 177 5.94 11.45 -9.32
N ALA A 178 5.41 11.78 -8.14
CA ALA A 178 5.65 13.05 -7.48
C ALA A 178 5.76 12.88 -5.97
N ALA A 179 6.48 13.79 -5.32
CA ALA A 179 6.47 13.95 -3.88
C ALA A 179 5.33 14.89 -3.48
N LYS A 180 4.68 14.60 -2.36
CA LYS A 180 3.55 15.35 -1.84
C LYS A 180 3.53 15.32 -0.32
N ASN A 181 3.01 16.39 0.28
CA ASN A 181 2.82 16.46 1.71
C ASN A 181 1.87 15.39 2.22
N CYS A 182 2.35 14.54 3.13
CA CYS A 182 1.60 13.40 3.67
C CYS A 182 0.27 13.76 4.34
N LEU A 183 0.14 15.01 4.83
CA LEU A 183 -1.02 15.51 5.56
C LEU A 183 -1.96 16.33 4.68
N GLU A 184 -1.57 16.66 3.46
CA GLU A 184 -2.37 17.51 2.56
C GLU A 184 -3.13 16.64 1.57
N THR A 185 -4.45 16.79 1.56
CA THR A 185 -5.32 16.19 0.55
C THR A 185 -5.35 17.03 -0.74
N THR A 186 -5.25 18.34 -0.63
CA THR A 186 -5.22 19.27 -1.78
C THR A 186 -3.80 19.46 -2.28
N GLY A 187 -3.65 19.75 -3.58
CA GLY A 187 -2.37 20.09 -4.20
C GLY A 187 -2.35 21.50 -4.77
N SER A 188 -1.18 21.95 -5.21
CA SER A 188 -1.02 23.22 -5.95
C SER A 188 -1.72 23.21 -7.32
N SER A 189 -2.09 22.04 -7.82
CA SER A 189 -2.86 21.82 -9.04
C SER A 189 -3.87 20.68 -8.83
N PRO A 190 -4.89 20.55 -9.71
CA PRO A 190 -5.86 19.46 -9.64
C PRO A 190 -5.22 18.07 -9.65
N ILE A 191 -4.22 17.84 -10.52
CA ILE A 191 -3.53 16.55 -10.61
C ILE A 191 -2.73 16.20 -9.35
N MET A 192 -2.35 17.19 -8.53
CA MET A 192 -1.66 16.99 -7.25
C MET A 192 -2.63 16.82 -6.07
N SER A 193 -3.95 16.84 -6.29
CA SER A 193 -4.94 16.61 -5.23
C SER A 193 -5.23 15.12 -5.10
N ALA A 194 -5.28 14.62 -3.87
CA ALA A 194 -5.51 13.21 -3.56
C ALA A 194 -6.88 12.76 -4.11
N ALA A 195 -6.85 11.74 -4.95
CA ALA A 195 -8.05 11.15 -5.57
C ALA A 195 -8.21 9.66 -5.25
N GLY A 196 -7.18 9.03 -4.69
CA GLY A 196 -7.22 7.64 -4.31
C GLY A 196 -5.90 7.13 -3.76
N PHE A 197 -5.82 5.81 -3.60
CA PHE A 197 -4.68 5.12 -3.02
C PHE A 197 -4.63 3.66 -3.48
N ILE A 198 -3.46 3.04 -3.39
CA ILE A 198 -3.26 1.63 -3.78
C ILE A 198 -2.94 0.82 -2.53
N CYS A 199 -3.77 -0.17 -2.22
CA CYS A 199 -3.45 -1.16 -1.20
C CYS A 199 -2.83 -2.40 -1.81
N GLY A 200 -1.90 -3.00 -1.08
CA GLY A 200 -1.18 -4.21 -1.45
C GLY A 200 -1.15 -5.23 -0.31
N VAL A 201 -1.22 -6.52 -0.63
CA VAL A 201 -1.14 -7.62 0.34
C VAL A 201 -0.53 -8.87 -0.28
N LYS A 202 0.13 -9.70 0.53
CA LYS A 202 0.57 -11.03 0.08
C LYS A 202 -0.63 -11.93 -0.23
N PRO A 203 -0.61 -12.73 -1.30
CA PRO A 203 -1.62 -13.76 -1.50
C PRO A 203 -1.54 -14.81 -0.39
N THR A 204 -2.64 -15.49 -0.12
CA THR A 204 -2.71 -16.54 0.90
C THR A 204 -3.09 -17.87 0.26
N PRO A 205 -2.62 -19.01 0.82
CA PRO A 205 -3.07 -20.32 0.39
C PRO A 205 -4.60 -20.40 0.47
N GLY A 206 -5.25 -20.86 -0.60
CA GLY A 206 -6.71 -21.00 -0.69
C GLY A 206 -7.28 -21.72 0.54
N GLY A 207 -8.25 -21.08 1.20
CA GLY A 207 -8.84 -21.52 2.47
C GLY A 207 -8.53 -20.60 3.66
N ASN A 208 -7.57 -19.68 3.53
CA ASN A 208 -7.31 -18.65 4.53
C ASN A 208 -8.20 -17.43 4.27
N ASN A 209 -9.05 -17.10 5.24
CA ASN A 209 -9.96 -15.97 5.16
C ASN A 209 -9.16 -14.66 5.27
N TYR A 210 -9.11 -13.86 4.19
CA TYR A 210 -8.91 -12.43 4.31
C TYR A 210 -10.14 -11.90 5.03
N GLY A 211 -10.06 -11.77 6.35
CA GLY A 211 -11.21 -11.48 7.18
C GLY A 211 -11.94 -10.20 6.76
N GLY A 212 -12.92 -10.34 5.88
CA GLY A 212 -14.07 -9.46 5.84
C GLY A 212 -14.86 -9.75 7.11
N GLY A 213 -15.04 -8.73 7.94
CA GLY A 213 -15.78 -8.85 9.19
C GLY A 213 -17.20 -9.34 8.94
N ASN A 214 -17.42 -10.65 9.09
CA ASN A 214 -18.71 -11.20 9.44
C ASN A 214 -18.49 -12.35 10.42
N SER A 215 -18.13 -12.02 11.65
CA SER A 215 -18.21 -12.97 12.77
C SER A 215 -19.64 -12.96 13.29
N GLY A 216 -20.46 -13.87 12.78
CA GLY A 216 -21.66 -14.31 13.48
C GLY A 216 -21.26 -14.95 14.80
N TYR A 217 -21.51 -14.23 15.90
CA TYR A 217 -21.76 -14.81 17.21
C TYR A 217 -23.05 -14.17 17.75
N GLY A 218 -24.00 -15.04 18.09
CA GLY A 218 -25.36 -14.67 18.42
C GLY A 218 -25.54 -13.99 19.78
N GLY A 219 -26.69 -13.34 19.89
CA GLY A 219 -27.47 -13.22 21.12
C GLY A 219 -27.12 -12.02 22.01
N GLY A 220 -27.77 -10.89 21.77
CA GLY A 220 -27.80 -9.76 22.69
C GLY A 220 -28.80 -8.70 22.23
N ASN A 221 -30.02 -8.76 22.77
CA ASN A 221 -31.11 -7.83 22.52
C ASN A 221 -30.73 -6.40 22.95
N GLY A 222 -30.94 -5.41 22.08
CA GLY A 222 -30.67 -4.01 22.37
C GLY A 222 -30.84 -3.13 21.14
N GLY A 223 -32.09 -2.88 20.76
CA GLY A 223 -32.42 -2.00 19.64
C GLY A 223 -32.21 -0.53 19.99
N TYR A 224 -31.49 0.18 19.11
CA TYR A 224 -31.70 1.61 18.84
C TYR A 224 -31.48 1.81 17.34
N GLY A 225 -32.53 2.23 16.64
CA GLY A 225 -32.45 2.66 15.25
C GLY A 225 -32.15 4.15 15.16
N GLY A 226 -31.54 4.54 14.05
CA GLY A 226 -31.61 5.90 13.52
C GLY A 226 -30.26 6.58 13.30
N GLY A 227 -30.00 6.89 12.02
CA GLY A 227 -29.38 8.15 11.62
C GLY A 227 -27.89 8.08 11.24
N ASP A 228 -27.63 8.39 9.98
CA ASP A 228 -26.31 8.76 9.46
C ASP A 228 -25.69 9.87 10.31
N ASP A 229 -24.52 9.60 10.90
CA ASP A 229 -23.59 10.65 11.34
C ASP A 229 -22.16 10.07 11.36
N MET A 230 -21.32 10.58 10.46
CA MET A 230 -19.88 10.32 10.47
C MET A 230 -19.26 10.97 11.71
N ILE A 231 -18.82 10.15 12.67
CA ILE A 231 -18.06 10.62 13.82
C ILE A 231 -16.58 10.75 13.41
N MET A 232 -16.16 11.97 13.10
CA MET A 232 -14.75 12.35 13.01
C MET A 232 -14.11 12.34 14.41
N ILE A 233 -13.32 11.32 14.74
CA ILE A 233 -12.51 11.30 15.96
C ILE A 233 -11.06 11.65 15.58
N GLY A 234 -10.57 12.75 16.16
CA GLY A 234 -9.32 13.42 15.83
C GLY A 234 -8.08 12.53 15.84
N ALA A 235 -7.19 12.81 14.88
CA ALA A 235 -5.91 12.14 14.70
C ALA A 235 -4.93 12.52 15.83
N ALA A 236 -4.70 11.59 16.76
CA ALA A 236 -3.48 11.56 17.54
C ALA A 236 -2.36 10.91 16.72
N ARG A 237 -1.18 11.54 16.70
CA ARG A 237 0.04 11.04 16.07
C ARG A 237 0.43 9.69 16.70
N PRO A 238 0.75 8.64 15.92
CA PRO A 238 1.36 7.44 16.48
C PRO A 238 2.76 7.79 17.02
N GLN A 239 3.07 7.34 18.25
CA GLN A 239 4.39 7.43 18.87
C GLN A 239 5.37 6.44 18.24
#